data_AF-A0ABD0NW67-F1
#
_entry.id   AF-A0ABD0NW67-F1
#
_cell.length_a   1.000
_cell.length_b   1.000
_cell.length_c   1.000
_cell.angle_alpha   90.00
_cell.angle_beta   90.00
_cell.angle_gamma   90.00
#
_symmetry.space_group_name_H-M   'P 1'
#
loop_
_entity.id
_entity.type
_entity.pdbx_description
1 polymer ?
#
loop_
_entity_poly.entity_id
_entity_poly.type
_entity_poly.pdbx_seq_one_letter_code
_entity_poly.pdbx_strand_id
1 'polypeptide(L)'
;TSQEFLTQLMSKLGGKNPEETGGFQEAPLAYDAIWALALALNKTVGPLKAKGRRLEDFNYNNKDITAEIYRALNTSSFEGVS
;
A
#
# COMPACT_ATOMS: atom_id res chain seq x y z
N THR A 1 -16.14 -4.69 -0.72
CA THR A 1 -16.26 -5.03 -2.16
C THR A 1 -16.03 -3.78 -3.02
N SER A 2 -15.74 -3.90 -4.32
CA SER A 2 -15.43 -2.73 -5.17
C SER A 2 -16.58 -1.71 -5.26
N GLN A 3 -17.83 -2.17 -5.17
CA GLN A 3 -19.01 -1.30 -5.12
C GLN A 3 -19.07 -0.44 -3.84
N GLU A 4 -18.69 -1.00 -2.69
CA GLU A 4 -18.62 -0.26 -1.42
C GLU A 4 -17.52 0.78 -1.46
N PHE A 5 -16.36 0.45 -2.07
CA PHE A 5 -15.27 1.41 -2.27
C PHE A 5 -15.74 2.62 -3.08
N LEU A 6 -16.38 2.39 -4.24
CA LEU A 6 -16.87 3.48 -5.09
C LEU A 6 -17.91 4.34 -4.38
N THR A 7 -18.83 3.72 -3.64
CA THR A 7 -19.83 4.44 -2.83
C THR A 7 -19.17 5.35 -1.81
N GLN A 8 -18.17 4.86 -1.08
CA GLN A 8 -17.43 5.65 -0.11
C GLN A 8 -16.60 6.76 -0.76
N LEU A 9 -15.98 6.47 -1.91
CA LEU A 9 -15.19 7.45 -2.66
C LEU A 9 -16.06 8.61 -3.14
N MET A 10 -17.22 8.32 -3.74
CA MET A 10 -18.16 9.35 -4.20
C MET A 10 -18.69 10.22 -3.05
N SER A 11 -18.96 9.60 -1.89
CA SER A 11 -19.34 10.34 -0.68
C SER A 11 -18.24 11.31 -0.24
N LYS A 12 -16.97 10.87 -0.23
CA LYS A 12 -15.81 11.71 0.13
C LYS A 12 -15.51 12.82 -0.87
N LEU A 13 -15.84 12.63 -2.15
CA LEU A 13 -15.70 13.65 -3.19
C LEU A 13 -16.81 14.71 -3.16
N GLY A 14 -17.75 14.62 -2.21
CA GLY A 14 -18.85 15.59 -2.07
C GLY A 14 -19.91 15.46 -3.16
N GLY A 15 -20.09 14.26 -3.72
CA GLY A 15 -21.08 14.01 -4.78
C GLY A 15 -20.72 14.60 -6.14
N LYS A 16 -19.45 14.99 -6.36
CA LYS A 16 -18.96 15.38 -7.69
C LYS A 16 -19.11 14.23 -8.68
N ASN A 17 -19.39 14.57 -9.93
CA ASN A 17 -19.53 13.59 -10.99
C ASN A 17 -18.18 12.85 -11.20
N PRO A 18 -18.15 11.51 -11.20
CA PRO A 18 -16.92 10.75 -11.46
C PRO A 18 -16.24 11.13 -12.79
N GLU A 19 -17.03 11.48 -13.81
CA GLU A 19 -16.53 11.88 -15.14
C GLU A 19 -15.80 13.24 -15.13
N GLU A 20 -16.11 14.11 -14.17
CA GLU A 20 -15.46 15.41 -13.99
C GLU A 20 -14.30 15.34 -12.97
N THR A 21 -14.15 14.21 -12.29
CA THR A 21 -13.10 13.98 -11.30
C THR A 21 -11.92 13.30 -11.97
N GLY A 22 -10.88 14.07 -12.30
CA GLY A 22 -9.64 13.52 -12.84
C GLY A 22 -9.03 12.46 -11.91
N GLY A 23 -8.58 11.34 -12.49
CA GLY A 23 -7.94 10.26 -11.74
C GLY A 23 -8.90 9.29 -11.03
N PHE A 24 -10.22 9.41 -11.26
CA PHE A 24 -11.21 8.58 -10.56
C PHE A 24 -11.07 7.08 -10.87
N GLN A 25 -10.73 6.73 -12.11
CA GLN A 25 -10.56 5.33 -12.53
C GLN A 25 -9.31 4.69 -11.91
N GLU A 26 -8.30 5.49 -11.57
CA GLU A 26 -7.04 5.07 -10.96
C GLU A 26 -7.10 5.03 -9.43
N ALA A 27 -8.18 5.52 -8.81
CA ALA A 27 -8.33 5.55 -7.35
C ALA A 27 -8.19 4.15 -6.68
N PRO A 28 -8.73 3.05 -7.24
CA PRO A 28 -8.48 1.71 -6.73
C PRO A 28 -7.00 1.33 -6.72
N LEU A 29 -6.23 1.73 -7.75
CA LEU A 29 -4.79 1.43 -7.83
C LEU A 29 -4.02 2.09 -6.70
N ALA A 30 -4.34 3.35 -6.38
CA ALA A 30 -3.73 4.07 -5.27
C ALA A 30 -4.13 3.45 -3.92
N TYR A 31 -5.38 3.00 -3.77
CA TYR A 31 -5.86 2.33 -2.58
C TYR A 31 -5.11 1.01 -2.35
N ASP A 32 -4.98 0.20 -3.40
CA ASP A 32 -4.28 -1.09 -3.34
C ASP A 32 -2.77 -0.92 -3.17
N ALA A 33 -2.17 0.14 -3.72
CA ALA A 33 -0.75 0.44 -3.49
C ALA A 33 -0.42 0.66 -2.01
N ILE A 34 -1.28 1.37 -1.26
CA ILE A 34 -1.10 1.58 0.17
C ILE A 34 -1.32 0.28 0.96
N TRP A 35 -2.31 -0.54 0.57
CA TRP A 35 -2.51 -1.86 1.16
C TRP A 35 -1.32 -2.79 0.92
N ALA A 36 -0.79 -2.83 -0.30
CA ALA A 36 0.40 -3.59 -0.66
C ALA A 36 1.60 -3.17 0.20
N LEU A 37 1.80 -1.87 0.39
CA LEU A 37 2.85 -1.33 1.24
C LEU A 37 2.66 -1.76 2.70
N ALA A 38 1.45 -1.62 3.26
CA ALA A 38 1.16 -2.01 4.64
C ALA A 38 1.40 -3.51 4.88
N LEU A 39 0.94 -4.35 3.96
CA LEU A 39 1.16 -5.80 4.01
C LEU A 39 2.64 -6.17 3.90
N ALA A 40 3.36 -5.53 2.99
CA ALA A 40 4.80 -5.75 2.84
C ALA A 40 5.57 -5.31 4.09
N LEU A 41 5.28 -4.13 4.65
CA LEU A 41 5.89 -3.65 5.89
C LEU A 41 5.65 -4.64 7.04
N ASN A 42 4.43 -5.13 7.20
CA ASN A 42 4.12 -6.17 8.20
C ASN A 42 4.98 -7.43 7.98
N LYS A 43 5.11 -7.88 6.73
CA LYS A 43 5.93 -9.04 6.37
C LYS A 43 7.43 -8.83 6.64
N THR A 44 7.94 -7.61 6.59
CA THR A 44 9.36 -7.32 6.89
C THR A 44 9.73 -7.43 8.36
N VAL A 45 8.77 -7.34 9.29
CA VAL A 45 9.05 -7.32 10.75
C VAL A 45 9.84 -8.56 11.19
N GLY A 46 9.44 -9.75 10.72
CA GLY A 46 10.12 -11.01 11.04
C GLY A 46 11.57 -11.07 10.54
N PRO A 47 11.81 -10.92 9.23
CA PRO A 47 13.16 -10.88 8.66
C PRO A 47 14.08 -9.82 9.28
N LEU A 48 13.57 -8.62 9.58
CA LEU A 48 14.36 -7.57 10.23
C LEU A 48 14.72 -7.96 11.66
N LYS A 49 13.77 -8.48 12.44
CA LYS A 49 14.01 -8.95 13.80
C LYS A 49 15.07 -10.05 13.85
N ALA A 50 15.06 -10.98 12.89
CA ALA A 50 16.07 -12.03 12.76
C ALA A 50 17.50 -11.47 12.51
N LYS A 51 17.61 -10.26 11.96
CA LYS A 51 18.87 -9.53 11.75
C LYS A 51 19.21 -8.54 12.87
N GLY A 52 18.43 -8.52 13.97
CA GLY A 52 18.60 -7.53 15.04
C GLY A 52 18.27 -6.10 14.61
N ARG A 53 17.43 -5.92 13.60
CA ARG A 53 16.98 -4.63 13.06
C ARG A 53 15.49 -4.44 13.26
N ARG A 54 15.06 -3.18 13.26
CA ARG A 54 13.65 -2.78 13.28
C ARG A 54 13.38 -1.75 12.18
N LEU A 55 12.12 -1.50 11.85
CA LEU A 55 11.76 -0.54 10.79
C LEU A 55 12.19 0.88 11.15
N GLU A 56 12.14 1.23 12.44
CA GLU A 56 12.56 2.51 12.99
C GLU A 56 14.08 2.75 12.93
N ASP A 57 14.89 1.71 12.67
CA ASP A 57 16.34 1.87 12.47
C ASP A 57 16.68 2.36 11.04
N PHE A 58 15.65 2.61 10.21
CA PHE A 58 15.81 3.07 8.84
C PHE A 58 16.49 4.44 8.76
N ASN A 59 17.40 4.56 7.79
CA ASN A 59 17.94 5.82 7.32
C ASN A 59 18.34 5.67 5.84
N TYR A 60 18.54 6.79 5.16
CA TYR A 60 18.83 6.81 3.72
C TYR A 60 20.16 6.14 3.31
N ASN A 61 21.05 5.85 4.27
CA ASN A 61 22.33 5.19 3.98
C ASN A 61 22.26 3.66 4.15
N ASN A 62 21.25 3.13 4.84
CA ASN A 62 21.12 1.71 5.13
C ASN A 62 20.24 1.00 4.09
N LYS A 63 20.89 0.27 3.17
CA LYS A 63 20.20 -0.50 2.13
C LYS A 63 19.60 -1.82 2.62
N ASP A 64 19.95 -2.31 3.80
CA ASP A 64 19.47 -3.61 4.31
C ASP A 64 17.97 -3.61 4.56
N ILE A 65 17.45 -2.52 5.15
CA ILE A 65 16.02 -2.38 5.44
C ILE A 65 15.24 -2.24 4.13
N THR A 66 15.75 -1.44 3.20
CA THR A 66 15.16 -1.32 1.85
C THR A 66 15.16 -2.64 1.10
N ALA A 67 16.21 -3.45 1.23
CA ALA A 67 16.28 -4.77 0.60
C ALA A 67 15.23 -5.75 1.15
N GLU A 68 14.97 -5.73 2.46
CA GLU A 68 13.90 -6.55 3.04
C GLU A 68 12.51 -6.05 2.64
N ILE A 69 12.28 -4.72 2.59
CA ILE A 69 11.02 -4.14 2.08
C ILE A 69 10.80 -4.55 0.61
N TYR A 70 11.83 -4.45 -0.22
CA TYR A 70 11.77 -4.86 -1.62
C TYR A 70 11.44 -6.34 -1.78
N ARG A 71 12.10 -7.22 -1.01
CA ARG A 71 11.79 -8.66 -1.01
C ARG A 71 10.37 -8.95 -0.54
N ALA A 72 9.91 -8.25 0.50
CA ALA A 72 8.55 -8.40 1.01
C ALA A 72 7.53 -7.99 -0.05
N LEU A 73 7.70 -6.83 -0.69
CA LEU A 73 6.86 -6.37 -1.79
C LEU A 73 6.84 -7.38 -2.95
N ASN A 74 8.01 -7.86 -3.38
CA ASN A 74 8.12 -8.81 -4.49
C ASN A 74 7.46 -10.17 -4.22
N THR A 75 7.15 -10.47 -2.96
CA THR A 75 6.52 -11.73 -2.55
C THR A 75 5.15 -11.50 -1.92
N SER A 76 4.61 -10.28 -2.03
CA SER A 76 3.26 -9.95 -1.58
C SER A 76 2.28 -10.18 -2.73
N SER A 77 1.21 -10.90 -2.42
CA SER A 77 0.05 -11.08 -3.30
C SER A 77 -1.18 -10.99 -2.41
N PHE A 78 -2.19 -10.25 -2.85
CA PHE A 78 -3.46 -10.11 -2.15
C PHE A 78 -4.55 -9.77 -3.16
N GLU A 79 -5.81 -10.04 -2.79
CA GLU A 79 -6.97 -9.60 -3.54
C GLU A 79 -7.31 -8.17 -3.12
N GLY A 80 -7.11 -7.22 -4.04
CA GLY A 80 -7.36 -5.80 -3.84
C GLY A 80 -8.76 -5.36 -4.29
N VAL A 81 -8.95 -4.06 -4.41
CA VAL A 81 -10.16 -3.44 -4.98
C VAL A 81 -10.12 -3.38 -6.50
N SER A 82 -8.91 -3.22 -7.09
CA SER A 82 -8.66 -3.12 -8.53
C SER A 82 -8.77 -4.45 -9.26
#